data_AF-A0A1Y1QD02-F1
#
_entry.id   AF-A0A1Y1QD02-F1
#
_cell.length_a   1.000
_cell.length_b   1.000
_cell.length_c   1.000
_cell.angle_alpha   90.00
_cell.angle_beta   90.00
_cell.angle_gamma   90.00
#
_symmetry.space_group_name_H-M   'P 1'
#
loop_
_entity.id
_entity.type
_entity.pdbx_description
1 polymer ?
#
loop_
_entity_poly.entity_id
_entity_poly.type
_entity_poly.pdbx_seq_one_letter_code
_entity_poly.pdbx_strand_id
1 'polypeptide(L)'
;MKPSSIDLILPMLQQHLGQCIAITHVDVASGGCINQTSTVTLADGGRYFLKVNQAGLLEMFAAEADGLNAIRASTSLRAPEPLGYGVQGQQAYLLLEYLPLQSHGDQQQAGQQLALMHRDTAAQYGWFRNNTIGISTQRNTQTHDWVQFWQQERLGFQLEQARRNGYTHRSYEQGLRLKAGIGALFTDYQPGASLLHGDLWGGNLAYLPNGVPVV
;
A
#
# COMPACT_ATOMS: atom_id res chain seq x y z
N MET A 1 -31.33 -13.62 7.22
CA MET A 1 -31.09 -12.20 6.90
C MET A 1 -29.58 -12.01 6.75
N LYS A 2 -29.10 -11.38 5.68
CA LYS A 2 -27.68 -10.99 5.63
C LYS A 2 -27.47 -9.84 6.63
N PRO A 3 -26.41 -9.87 7.45
CA PRO A 3 -26.12 -8.77 8.38
C PRO A 3 -25.90 -7.46 7.59
N SER A 4 -26.29 -6.32 8.18
CA SER A 4 -26.04 -5.02 7.57
C SER A 4 -24.54 -4.67 7.59
N SER A 5 -24.10 -3.74 6.75
CA SER A 5 -22.71 -3.27 6.77
C SER A 5 -22.29 -2.72 8.13
N ILE A 6 -23.24 -2.12 8.88
CA ILE A 6 -23.00 -1.61 10.23
C ILE A 6 -22.76 -2.76 11.21
N ASP A 7 -23.56 -3.84 11.14
CA ASP A 7 -23.43 -4.99 12.06
C ASP A 7 -22.07 -5.69 11.92
N LEU A 8 -21.48 -5.64 10.73
CA LEU A 8 -20.16 -6.22 10.47
C LEU A 8 -19.01 -5.31 10.94
N ILE A 9 -19.20 -4.00 10.82
CA ILE A 9 -18.15 -2.99 11.03
C ILE A 9 -18.08 -2.56 12.51
N LEU A 10 -19.22 -2.46 13.18
CA LEU A 10 -19.31 -1.97 14.56
C LEU A 10 -18.39 -2.73 15.53
N PRO A 11 -18.34 -4.08 15.54
CA PRO A 11 -17.44 -4.81 16.43
C PRO A 11 -15.96 -4.50 16.17
N MET A 12 -15.57 -4.29 14.90
CA MET A 12 -14.19 -3.98 14.52
C MET A 12 -13.75 -2.63 15.08
N LEU A 13 -14.58 -1.58 14.92
CA LEU A 13 -14.25 -0.26 15.46
C LEU A 13 -14.37 -0.22 16.99
N GLN A 14 -15.34 -0.90 17.60
CA GLN A 14 -15.45 -0.95 19.07
C GLN A 14 -14.24 -1.62 19.71
N GLN A 15 -13.79 -2.74 19.13
CA GLN A 15 -12.58 -3.43 19.58
C GLN A 15 -11.37 -2.51 19.56
N HIS A 16 -11.25 -1.68 18.52
CA HIS A 16 -10.08 -0.84 18.32
C HIS A 16 -10.13 0.48 19.11
N LEU A 17 -11.28 1.17 19.13
CA LEU A 17 -11.45 2.44 19.82
C LEU A 17 -11.64 2.28 21.33
N GLY A 18 -11.91 1.06 21.81
CA GLY A 18 -12.03 0.77 23.25
C GLY A 18 -13.21 1.46 23.93
N GLN A 19 -14.18 1.95 23.16
CA GLN A 19 -15.33 2.71 23.65
C GLN A 19 -16.62 2.31 22.93
N CYS A 20 -17.75 2.55 23.58
CA CYS A 20 -19.06 2.43 22.96
C CYS A 20 -19.22 3.53 21.91
N ILE A 21 -19.26 3.14 20.64
CA ILE A 21 -19.53 4.03 19.52
C ILE A 21 -20.91 3.75 18.93
N ALA A 22 -21.47 4.74 18.27
CA ALA A 22 -22.65 4.60 17.42
C ALA A 22 -22.27 5.01 16.00
N ILE A 23 -22.46 4.11 15.03
CA ILE A 23 -22.25 4.40 13.61
C ILE A 23 -23.54 5.00 13.06
N THR A 24 -23.45 6.17 12.44
CA THR A 24 -24.59 6.86 11.80
C THR A 24 -24.62 6.59 10.30
N HIS A 25 -23.46 6.44 9.67
CA HIS A 25 -23.38 6.24 8.23
C HIS A 25 -22.18 5.38 7.82
N VAL A 26 -22.38 4.58 6.77
CA VAL A 26 -21.33 3.80 6.10
C VAL A 26 -21.47 4.01 4.60
N ASP A 27 -20.54 4.78 4.03
CA ASP A 27 -20.44 5.00 2.59
C ASP A 27 -19.46 4.01 1.99
N VAL A 28 -19.88 3.24 0.98
CA VAL A 28 -18.93 2.43 0.20
C VAL A 28 -18.07 3.40 -0.62
N ALA A 29 -16.76 3.37 -0.39
CA ALA A 29 -15.82 4.14 -1.18
C ALA A 29 -15.57 3.41 -2.51
N SER A 30 -15.64 4.15 -3.62
CA SER A 30 -15.25 3.64 -4.94
C SER A 30 -13.72 3.54 -5.03
N GLY A 31 -13.21 2.58 -5.83
CA GLY A 31 -11.77 2.47 -6.16
C GLY A 31 -11.02 1.27 -5.56
N GLY A 32 -11.64 0.48 -4.67
CA GLY A 32 -11.04 -0.77 -4.19
C GLY A 32 -11.14 -1.90 -5.23
N CYS A 33 -10.09 -2.14 -6.02
CA CYS A 33 -10.06 -3.32 -6.92
C CYS A 33 -9.89 -4.65 -6.16
N ILE A 34 -9.39 -4.59 -4.91
CA ILE A 34 -8.96 -5.76 -4.13
C ILE A 34 -9.71 -5.87 -2.79
N ASN A 35 -9.93 -4.73 -2.14
CA ASN A 35 -10.54 -4.63 -0.81
C ASN A 35 -11.92 -3.98 -0.90
N GLN A 36 -12.82 -4.37 -0.02
CA GLN A 36 -14.03 -3.60 0.24
C GLN A 36 -13.63 -2.38 1.08
N THR A 37 -13.89 -1.19 0.57
CA THR A 37 -13.50 0.07 1.20
C THR A 37 -14.71 0.89 1.57
N SER A 38 -14.72 1.44 2.78
CA SER A 38 -15.84 2.25 3.29
C SER A 38 -15.36 3.44 4.10
N THR A 39 -16.10 4.55 4.03
CA THR A 39 -16.01 5.61 5.05
C THR A 39 -17.06 5.35 6.12
N VAL A 40 -16.63 5.34 7.38
CA VAL A 40 -17.49 5.13 8.55
C VAL A 40 -17.63 6.46 9.28
N THR A 41 -18.86 6.92 9.48
CA THR A 41 -19.18 8.14 10.24
C THR A 41 -19.85 7.75 11.55
N LEU A 42 -19.33 8.29 12.65
CA LEU A 42 -19.85 8.09 14.01
C LEU A 42 -20.85 9.19 14.39
N ALA A 43 -21.63 8.94 15.44
CA ALA A 43 -22.62 9.88 15.96
C ALA A 43 -22.02 11.17 16.55
N ASP A 44 -20.78 11.11 17.02
CA ASP A 44 -20.02 12.28 17.50
C ASP A 44 -19.38 13.09 16.36
N GLY A 45 -19.58 12.68 15.11
CA GLY A 45 -18.99 13.30 13.93
C GLY A 45 -17.61 12.76 13.54
N GLY A 46 -17.04 11.83 14.31
CA GLY A 46 -15.79 11.16 13.97
C GLY A 46 -15.91 10.36 12.67
N ARG A 47 -14.86 10.40 11.83
CA ARG A 47 -14.83 9.69 10.54
C ARG A 47 -13.59 8.83 10.41
N TYR A 48 -13.76 7.66 9.82
CA TYR A 48 -12.70 6.69 9.61
C TYR A 48 -12.78 6.09 8.21
N PHE A 49 -11.64 5.68 7.67
CA PHE A 49 -11.60 4.91 6.44
C PHE A 49 -11.28 3.45 6.77
N LEU A 50 -12.13 2.53 6.31
CA LEU A 50 -12.04 1.12 6.63
C LEU A 50 -11.81 0.31 5.36
N LYS A 51 -10.77 -0.52 5.37
CA LYS A 51 -10.55 -1.56 4.37
C LYS A 51 -10.88 -2.92 4.98
N VAL A 52 -11.60 -3.76 4.25
CA VAL A 52 -11.99 -5.11 4.67
C VAL A 52 -11.68 -6.13 3.59
N ASN A 53 -11.20 -7.29 4.00
CA ASN A 53 -11.02 -8.45 3.14
C ASN A 53 -11.18 -9.76 3.93
N GLN A 54 -10.93 -10.92 3.32
CA GLN A 54 -10.95 -12.22 4.00
C GLN A 54 -9.88 -12.30 5.10
N ALA A 55 -10.18 -13.03 6.18
CA ALA A 55 -9.29 -13.16 7.34
C ALA A 55 -7.85 -13.59 7.00
N GLY A 56 -7.68 -14.45 5.99
CA GLY A 56 -6.37 -14.91 5.53
C GLY A 56 -5.47 -13.83 4.93
N LEU A 57 -6.00 -12.62 4.68
CA LEU A 57 -5.25 -11.48 4.15
C LEU A 57 -4.84 -10.46 5.24
N LEU A 58 -4.86 -10.86 6.52
CA LEU A 58 -4.41 -9.99 7.62
C LEU A 58 -2.99 -9.45 7.39
N GLU A 59 -2.06 -10.29 6.92
CA GLU A 59 -0.67 -9.90 6.68
C GLU A 59 -0.53 -8.83 5.59
N MET A 60 -1.46 -8.76 4.64
CA MET A 60 -1.51 -7.69 3.64
C MET A 60 -1.81 -6.35 4.32
N PHE A 61 -2.78 -6.31 5.22
CA PHE A 61 -3.12 -5.10 5.98
C PHE A 61 -2.03 -4.71 6.98
N ALA A 62 -1.38 -5.69 7.62
CA ALA A 62 -0.23 -5.44 8.48
C ALA A 62 0.93 -4.80 7.71
N ALA A 63 1.23 -5.32 6.51
CA ALA A 63 2.27 -4.75 5.65
C ALA A 63 1.90 -3.36 5.11
N GLU A 64 0.63 -3.11 4.79
CA GLU A 64 0.15 -1.80 4.38
C GLU A 64 0.26 -0.77 5.52
N ALA A 65 -0.13 -1.14 6.74
CA ALA A 65 0.02 -0.29 7.92
C ALA A 65 1.49 0.09 8.17
N ASP A 66 2.41 -0.87 8.04
CA ASP A 66 3.85 -0.59 8.19
C ASP A 66 4.37 0.34 7.09
N GLY A 67 3.91 0.18 5.85
CA GLY A 67 4.26 1.07 4.73
C GLY A 67 3.78 2.50 4.94
N LEU A 68 2.53 2.67 5.36
CA LEU A 68 1.96 3.98 5.71
C LEU A 68 2.73 4.65 6.86
N ASN A 69 3.08 3.90 7.89
CA ASN A 69 3.89 4.40 9.00
C ASN A 69 5.30 4.80 8.56
N ALA A 70 5.94 4.05 7.66
CA ALA A 70 7.25 4.42 7.10
C ALA A 70 7.18 5.75 6.33
N ILE A 71 6.14 5.92 5.49
CA ILE A 71 5.94 7.18 4.75
C ILE A 71 5.73 8.35 5.73
N ARG A 72 4.88 8.18 6.75
CA ARG A 72 4.66 9.20 7.78
C ARG A 72 5.95 9.56 8.54
N ALA A 73 6.76 8.57 8.89
CA ALA A 73 8.02 8.76 9.61
C ALA A 73 9.06 9.55 8.80
N SER A 74 9.02 9.47 7.46
CA SER A 74 9.92 10.24 6.59
C SER A 74 9.63 11.75 6.58
N THR A 75 8.54 12.21 7.20
CA THR A 75 8.13 13.64 7.28
C THR A 75 8.05 14.34 5.91
N SER A 76 7.67 13.59 4.87
CA SER A 76 7.63 14.06 3.48
C SER A 76 6.19 14.19 2.97
N LEU A 77 5.74 13.29 2.09
CA LEU A 77 4.35 13.17 1.66
C LEU A 77 3.45 12.82 2.85
N ARG A 78 2.21 13.34 2.83
CA ARG A 78 1.20 12.91 3.78
C ARG A 78 0.73 11.51 3.40
N ALA A 79 0.61 10.62 4.38
CA ALA A 79 -0.07 9.33 4.23
C ALA A 79 -1.03 9.12 5.40
N PRO A 80 -2.23 8.54 5.21
CA PRO A 80 -3.22 8.36 6.28
C PRO A 80 -2.63 7.57 7.46
N GLU A 81 -2.99 7.97 8.66
CA GLU A 81 -2.59 7.24 9.86
C GLU A 81 -3.24 5.84 9.93
N PRO A 82 -2.46 4.77 10.05
CA PRO A 82 -2.97 3.47 10.44
C PRO A 82 -3.36 3.51 11.90
N LEU A 83 -4.65 3.42 12.17
CA LEU A 83 -5.17 3.38 13.54
C LEU A 83 -5.01 1.95 14.07
N GLY A 84 -5.41 0.95 13.28
CA GLY A 84 -5.12 -0.45 13.57
C GLY A 84 -5.67 -1.42 12.56
N TYR A 85 -5.32 -2.70 12.72
CA TYR A 85 -5.79 -3.79 11.86
C TYR A 85 -6.03 -5.03 12.71
N GLY A 86 -6.84 -5.96 12.20
CA GLY A 86 -7.19 -7.15 12.95
C GLY A 86 -8.08 -8.11 12.18
N VAL A 87 -8.53 -9.16 12.87
CA VAL A 87 -9.49 -10.13 12.35
C VAL A 87 -10.73 -10.10 13.22
N GLN A 88 -11.89 -10.07 12.57
CA GLN A 88 -13.19 -10.24 13.20
C GLN A 88 -14.00 -11.27 12.40
N GLY A 89 -14.30 -12.42 13.01
CA GLY A 89 -14.94 -13.54 12.33
C GLY A 89 -14.11 -14.05 11.15
N GLN A 90 -14.67 -13.99 9.93
CA GLN A 90 -13.99 -14.42 8.70
C GLN A 90 -13.37 -13.26 7.91
N GLN A 91 -13.30 -12.07 8.49
CA GLN A 91 -12.82 -10.87 7.82
C GLN A 91 -11.58 -10.30 8.52
N ALA A 92 -10.59 -9.91 7.73
CA ALA A 92 -9.51 -9.04 8.17
C ALA A 92 -9.86 -7.59 7.85
N TYR A 93 -9.35 -6.65 8.62
CA TYR A 93 -9.60 -5.22 8.41
C TYR A 93 -8.35 -4.38 8.65
N LEU A 94 -8.33 -3.19 8.04
CA LEU A 94 -7.42 -2.08 8.32
C LEU A 94 -8.25 -0.81 8.50
N LEU A 95 -8.14 -0.21 9.69
CA LEU A 95 -8.76 1.06 10.06
C LEU A 95 -7.72 2.17 9.91
N LEU A 96 -8.07 3.17 9.12
CA LEU A 96 -7.24 4.32 8.82
C LEU A 96 -7.96 5.61 9.23
N GLU A 97 -7.16 6.64 9.49
CA GLU A 97 -7.63 8.02 9.50
C GLU A 97 -8.41 8.34 8.22
N TYR A 98 -9.54 9.02 8.39
CA TYR A 98 -10.27 9.58 7.27
C TYR A 98 -9.62 10.89 6.78
N LEU A 99 -9.29 10.94 5.50
CA LEU A 99 -8.83 12.16 4.82
C LEU A 99 -9.87 12.61 3.79
N PRO A 100 -10.27 13.89 3.75
CA PRO A 100 -11.21 14.43 2.76
C PRO A 100 -10.50 14.68 1.42
N LEU A 101 -10.15 13.59 0.74
CA LEU A 101 -9.33 13.60 -0.47
C LEU A 101 -10.04 14.24 -1.67
N GLN A 102 -9.26 14.92 -2.51
CA GLN A 102 -9.64 15.48 -3.80
C GLN A 102 -8.62 15.08 -4.88
N SER A 103 -9.05 15.08 -6.14
CA SER A 103 -8.23 14.64 -7.27
C SER A 103 -7.27 15.68 -7.82
N HIS A 104 -7.39 16.94 -7.42
CA HIS A 104 -6.60 18.06 -7.93
C HIS A 104 -5.90 18.79 -6.78
N GLY A 105 -4.67 19.24 -7.02
CA GLY A 105 -3.88 20.00 -6.08
C GLY A 105 -2.51 20.36 -6.65
N ASP A 106 -1.58 20.73 -5.78
CA ASP A 106 -0.27 21.23 -6.19
C ASP A 106 0.69 20.09 -6.57
N GLN A 107 0.77 19.81 -7.88
CA GLN A 107 1.67 18.80 -8.45
C GLN A 107 3.15 19.14 -8.25
N GLN A 108 3.51 20.43 -8.18
CA GLN A 108 4.89 20.83 -7.91
C GLN A 108 5.26 20.48 -6.47
N GLN A 109 4.37 20.76 -5.51
CA GLN A 109 4.55 20.36 -4.13
C GLN A 109 4.60 18.83 -4.00
N ALA A 110 3.74 18.08 -4.71
CA ALA A 110 3.77 16.61 -4.72
C ALA A 110 5.14 16.07 -5.17
N GLY A 111 5.71 16.62 -6.26
CA GLY A 111 7.04 16.22 -6.75
C GLY A 111 8.17 16.55 -5.76
N GLN A 112 8.11 17.70 -5.09
CA GLN A 112 9.07 18.08 -4.06
C GLN A 112 9.01 17.16 -2.85
N GLN A 113 7.81 16.84 -2.36
CA GLN A 113 7.59 15.94 -1.23
C GLN A 113 7.99 14.50 -1.56
N LEU A 114 7.71 14.03 -2.78
CA LEU A 114 8.19 12.72 -3.25
C LEU A 114 9.72 12.65 -3.26
N ALA A 115 10.38 13.70 -3.75
CA ALA A 115 11.84 13.77 -3.72
C ALA A 115 12.40 13.80 -2.29
N LEU A 116 11.70 14.42 -1.33
CA LEU A 116 12.06 14.36 0.09
C LEU A 116 11.89 12.94 0.65
N MET A 117 10.81 12.24 0.32
CA MET A 117 10.59 10.84 0.71
C MET A 117 11.75 9.95 0.25
N HIS A 118 12.18 10.09 -1.00
CA HIS A 118 13.28 9.29 -1.55
C HIS A 118 14.65 9.58 -0.91
N ARG A 119 14.79 10.66 -0.14
CA ARG A 119 16.02 10.94 0.62
C ARG A 119 16.09 10.18 1.93
N ASP A 120 14.98 9.62 2.41
CA ASP A 120 15.00 8.61 3.45
C ASP A 120 15.58 7.32 2.85
N THR A 121 16.74 6.88 3.36
CA THR A 121 17.55 5.83 2.74
C THR A 121 17.93 4.76 3.75
N ALA A 122 18.11 3.54 3.25
CA ALA A 122 18.54 2.37 4.01
C ALA A 122 19.91 1.85 3.53
N ALA A 123 20.52 0.98 4.33
CA ALA A 123 21.78 0.32 3.98
C ALA A 123 21.63 -0.83 2.96
N GLN A 124 20.41 -1.35 2.80
CA GLN A 124 20.08 -2.51 1.97
C GLN A 124 18.80 -2.22 1.19
N TYR A 125 18.71 -2.76 -0.03
CA TYR A 125 17.45 -2.87 -0.76
C TYR A 125 16.56 -3.91 -0.10
N GLY A 126 15.26 -3.85 -0.38
CA GLY A 126 14.26 -4.71 0.26
C GLY A 126 13.67 -4.07 1.50
N TRP A 127 13.03 -4.88 2.32
CA TRP A 127 12.26 -4.44 3.49
C TRP A 127 12.21 -5.58 4.51
N PHE A 128 11.94 -5.25 5.78
CA PHE A 128 11.92 -6.26 6.86
C PHE A 128 10.81 -7.31 6.72
N ARG A 129 9.84 -7.09 5.81
CA ARG A 129 8.79 -8.05 5.47
C ARG A 129 8.39 -7.97 4.01
N ASN A 130 7.86 -9.08 3.51
CA ASN A 130 7.16 -9.09 2.23
C ASN A 130 5.85 -8.31 2.33
N ASN A 131 5.41 -7.75 1.21
CA ASN A 131 4.12 -7.09 1.10
C ASN A 131 3.44 -7.53 -0.21
N THR A 132 2.52 -6.73 -0.73
CA THR A 132 1.85 -6.99 -1.99
C THR A 132 1.95 -5.80 -2.93
N ILE A 133 1.92 -6.09 -4.23
CA ILE A 133 1.70 -5.12 -5.31
C ILE A 133 0.44 -5.55 -6.06
N GLY A 134 -0.63 -4.79 -5.86
CA GLY A 134 -1.98 -5.32 -6.11
C GLY A 134 -2.23 -6.60 -5.30
N ILE A 135 -2.66 -7.68 -5.97
CA ILE A 135 -2.91 -8.98 -5.33
C ILE A 135 -1.66 -9.89 -5.30
N SER A 136 -0.59 -9.49 -5.97
CA SER A 136 0.60 -10.31 -6.08
C SER A 136 1.51 -10.08 -4.88
N THR A 137 2.05 -11.15 -4.30
CA THR A 137 3.14 -11.04 -3.33
C THR A 137 4.29 -10.22 -3.93
N GLN A 138 4.89 -9.37 -3.14
CA GLN A 138 6.13 -8.69 -3.47
C GLN A 138 7.17 -9.10 -2.42
N ARG A 139 8.19 -9.82 -2.89
CA ARG A 139 9.30 -10.28 -2.05
C ARG A 139 10.23 -9.12 -1.75
N ASN A 140 10.71 -9.05 -0.51
CA ASN A 140 11.51 -7.94 -0.02
C ASN A 140 12.78 -8.41 0.70
N THR A 141 13.27 -9.61 0.38
CA THR A 141 14.53 -10.13 0.91
C THR A 141 15.64 -9.08 0.80
N GLN A 142 16.28 -8.78 1.92
CA GLN A 142 17.25 -7.70 1.95
C GLN A 142 18.57 -8.08 1.29
N THR A 143 19.18 -7.14 0.57
CA THR A 143 20.49 -7.30 -0.08
C THR A 143 21.17 -5.96 -0.29
N HIS A 144 22.50 -5.97 -0.42
CA HIS A 144 23.29 -4.78 -0.76
C HIS A 144 23.49 -4.60 -2.27
N ASP A 145 23.05 -5.55 -3.10
CA ASP A 145 23.23 -5.52 -4.55
C ASP A 145 21.90 -5.18 -5.24
N TRP A 146 21.84 -4.00 -5.87
CA TRP A 146 20.66 -3.51 -6.58
C TRP A 146 20.29 -4.40 -7.77
N VAL A 147 21.28 -4.80 -8.56
CA VAL A 147 21.09 -5.59 -9.76
C VAL A 147 20.55 -6.96 -9.36
N GLN A 148 21.14 -7.57 -8.34
CA GLN A 148 20.64 -8.83 -7.79
C GLN A 148 19.20 -8.67 -7.27
N PHE A 149 18.92 -7.64 -6.48
CA PHE A 149 17.58 -7.39 -5.93
C PHE A 149 16.53 -7.29 -7.05
N TRP A 150 16.80 -6.48 -8.06
CA TRP A 150 15.87 -6.27 -9.15
C TRP A 150 15.70 -7.52 -10.01
N GLN A 151 16.79 -8.24 -10.30
CA GLN A 151 16.75 -9.49 -11.06
C GLN A 151 15.93 -10.56 -10.35
N GLN A 152 16.08 -10.72 -9.04
CA GLN A 152 15.49 -11.82 -8.29
C GLN A 152 14.10 -11.45 -7.76
N GLU A 153 14.01 -10.36 -7.00
CA GLU A 153 12.84 -10.00 -6.19
C GLU A 153 11.86 -9.06 -6.90
N ARG A 154 12.20 -8.58 -8.09
CA ARG A 154 11.29 -7.80 -8.95
C ARG A 154 10.98 -8.55 -10.25
N LEU A 155 11.76 -8.33 -11.31
CA LEU A 155 11.42 -8.88 -12.63
C LEU A 155 11.40 -10.41 -12.62
N GLY A 156 12.39 -11.05 -11.98
CA GLY A 156 12.49 -12.51 -11.95
C GLY A 156 11.29 -13.17 -11.29
N PHE A 157 10.86 -12.67 -10.14
CA PHE A 157 9.68 -13.21 -9.46
C PHE A 157 8.40 -13.00 -10.28
N GLN A 158 8.21 -11.84 -10.90
CA GLN A 158 7.05 -11.60 -11.78
C GLN A 158 7.04 -12.52 -13.01
N LEU A 159 8.20 -12.78 -13.63
CA LEU A 159 8.32 -13.75 -14.72
C LEU A 159 7.98 -15.17 -14.25
N GLU A 160 8.49 -15.60 -13.09
CA GLU A 160 8.17 -16.89 -12.49
C GLU A 160 6.65 -17.04 -12.28
N GLN A 161 6.01 -16.02 -11.70
CA GLN A 161 4.57 -16.02 -11.46
C GLN A 161 3.78 -16.03 -12.77
N ALA A 162 4.17 -15.23 -13.76
CA ALA A 162 3.55 -15.23 -15.08
C ALA A 162 3.63 -16.62 -15.72
N ARG A 163 4.80 -17.28 -15.65
CA ARG A 163 5.00 -18.62 -16.21
C ARG A 163 4.13 -19.67 -15.51
N ARG A 164 4.06 -19.64 -14.18
CA ARG A 164 3.19 -20.52 -13.37
C ARG A 164 1.73 -20.34 -13.72
N ASN A 165 1.31 -19.12 -14.05
CA ASN A 165 -0.04 -18.78 -14.49
C ASN A 165 -0.29 -19.08 -15.98
N GLY A 166 0.59 -19.83 -16.65
CA GLY A 166 0.40 -20.29 -18.02
C GLY A 166 0.81 -19.28 -19.09
N TYR A 167 1.49 -18.18 -18.74
CA TYR A 167 2.00 -17.23 -19.74
C TYR A 167 3.10 -17.87 -20.59
N THR A 168 2.88 -17.91 -21.90
CA THR A 168 3.73 -18.62 -22.89
C THR A 168 4.19 -17.73 -24.05
N HIS A 169 3.89 -16.43 -24.01
CA HIS A 169 4.21 -15.51 -25.09
C HIS A 169 5.71 -15.26 -25.22
N ARG A 170 6.14 -14.85 -26.42
CA ARG A 170 7.55 -14.51 -26.75
C ARG A 170 8.18 -13.49 -25.80
N SER A 171 7.36 -12.58 -25.25
CA SER A 171 7.76 -11.59 -24.24
C SER A 171 8.36 -12.22 -22.97
N TYR A 172 8.00 -13.46 -22.63
CA TYR A 172 8.60 -14.17 -21.51
C TYR A 172 10.11 -14.38 -21.71
N GLU A 173 10.50 -14.92 -22.87
CA GLU A 173 11.92 -15.12 -23.23
C GLU A 173 12.67 -13.79 -23.34
N GLN A 174 12.01 -12.74 -23.84
CA GLN A 174 12.58 -11.39 -23.85
C GLN A 174 12.79 -10.87 -22.43
N GLY A 175 11.86 -11.13 -21.52
CA GLY A 175 11.98 -10.82 -20.10
C GLY A 175 13.15 -11.55 -19.44
N LEU A 176 13.36 -12.84 -19.75
CA LEU A 176 14.51 -13.60 -19.24
C LEU A 176 15.85 -13.02 -19.73
N ARG A 177 15.92 -12.63 -21.01
CA ARG A 177 17.10 -11.96 -21.56
C ARG A 177 17.35 -10.60 -20.91
N LEU A 178 16.29 -9.81 -20.71
CA LEU A 178 16.37 -8.53 -20.01
C LEU A 178 16.85 -8.71 -18.57
N LYS A 179 16.27 -9.66 -17.83
CA LYS A 179 16.69 -10.01 -16.47
C LYS A 179 18.19 -10.33 -16.44
N ALA A 180 18.67 -11.21 -17.32
CA ALA A 180 20.08 -11.58 -17.37
C ALA A 180 20.99 -10.39 -17.73
N GLY A 181 20.53 -9.51 -18.61
CA GLY A 181 21.32 -8.39 -19.13
C GLY A 181 21.23 -7.08 -18.33
N ILE A 182 20.35 -6.96 -17.33
CA ILE A 182 20.05 -5.65 -16.74
C ILE A 182 21.24 -4.99 -16.02
N GLY A 183 22.22 -5.78 -15.56
CA GLY A 183 23.45 -5.24 -14.99
C GLY A 183 24.22 -4.31 -15.93
N ALA A 184 24.05 -4.44 -17.24
CA ALA A 184 24.67 -3.55 -18.22
C ALA A 184 24.16 -2.10 -18.15
N LEU A 185 23.01 -1.85 -17.49
CA LEU A 185 22.45 -0.51 -17.27
C LEU A 185 23.01 0.17 -16.01
N PHE A 186 23.80 -0.55 -15.19
CA PHE A 186 24.27 -0.10 -13.88
C PHE A 186 25.79 -0.32 -13.72
N THR A 187 26.56 -0.07 -14.79
CA THR A 187 28.01 -0.28 -14.81
C THR A 187 28.80 0.84 -14.14
N ASP A 188 28.25 2.05 -14.10
CA ASP A 188 28.86 3.28 -13.59
C ASP A 188 28.04 3.95 -12.47
N TYR A 189 26.86 3.42 -12.17
CA TYR A 189 25.97 3.95 -11.15
C TYR A 189 25.23 2.84 -10.40
N GLN A 190 25.15 2.99 -9.07
CA GLN A 190 24.33 2.18 -8.20
C GLN A 190 23.31 3.07 -7.48
N PRO A 191 21.99 2.82 -7.66
CA PRO A 191 20.98 3.59 -6.95
C PRO A 191 21.09 3.43 -5.44
N GLY A 192 20.88 4.51 -4.68
CA GLY A 192 20.66 4.40 -3.24
C GLY A 192 19.40 3.60 -2.93
N ALA A 193 19.36 2.90 -1.79
CA ALA A 193 18.17 2.21 -1.31
C ALA A 193 17.21 3.21 -0.65
N SER A 194 16.48 3.95 -1.47
CA SER A 194 15.48 4.93 -1.03
C SER A 194 14.19 4.27 -0.54
N LEU A 195 13.51 4.91 0.41
CA LEU A 195 12.12 4.63 0.72
C LEU A 195 11.27 4.91 -0.52
N LEU A 196 10.49 3.92 -0.97
CA LEU A 196 9.59 4.04 -2.11
C LEU A 196 8.16 3.79 -1.67
N HIS A 197 7.21 4.49 -2.26
CA HIS A 197 5.80 4.12 -2.18
C HIS A 197 5.54 2.75 -2.81
N GLY A 198 6.22 2.45 -3.92
CA GLY A 198 6.15 1.15 -4.61
C GLY A 198 4.95 0.94 -5.55
N ASP A 199 3.96 1.83 -5.56
CA ASP A 199 2.77 1.78 -6.44
C ASP A 199 2.22 3.18 -6.71
N LEU A 200 3.09 4.14 -7.04
CA LEU A 200 2.68 5.53 -7.19
C LEU A 200 2.19 5.82 -8.62
N TRP A 201 0.88 6.00 -8.77
CA TRP A 201 0.21 6.41 -10.01
C TRP A 201 -0.98 7.32 -9.65
N GLY A 202 -1.68 7.86 -10.65
CA GLY A 202 -2.77 8.84 -10.41
C GLY A 202 -3.93 8.35 -9.53
N GLY A 203 -4.06 7.04 -9.32
CA GLY A 203 -5.04 6.47 -8.38
C GLY A 203 -4.59 6.46 -6.91
N ASN A 204 -3.28 6.57 -6.66
CA ASN A 204 -2.66 6.57 -5.32
C ASN A 204 -1.98 7.92 -5.00
N LEU A 205 -2.34 8.99 -5.71
CA LEU A 205 -1.95 10.35 -5.39
C LEU A 205 -3.21 11.21 -5.34
N ALA A 206 -3.45 11.81 -4.19
CA ALA A 206 -4.59 12.68 -3.94
C ALA A 206 -4.13 13.93 -3.18
N TYR A 207 -5.08 14.80 -2.87
CA TYR A 207 -4.81 16.07 -2.20
C TYR A 207 -5.83 16.34 -1.11
N LEU A 208 -5.39 16.99 -0.04
CA LEU A 208 -6.30 17.60 0.93
C LEU A 208 -6.89 18.90 0.37
N PRO A 209 -8.00 19.43 0.94
CA PRO A 209 -8.63 20.67 0.46
C PRO A 209 -7.71 21.90 0.50
N ASN A 210 -6.63 21.86 1.30
CA ASN A 210 -5.61 22.90 1.37
C ASN A 210 -4.45 22.69 0.37
N GLY A 211 -4.56 21.73 -0.54
CA GLY A 211 -3.57 21.43 -1.59
C GLY A 211 -2.45 20.49 -1.18
N VAL A 212 -2.37 20.06 0.10
CA VAL A 212 -1.31 19.17 0.58
C VAL A 212 -1.41 17.80 -0.13
N PRO A 213 -0.32 17.30 -0.74
CA PRO A 213 -0.30 16.01 -1.43
C PRO A 213 -0.36 14.85 -0.42
N VAL A 214 -1.20 13.87 -0.75
CA VAL A 214 -1.43 12.64 0.03
C VAL A 214 -1.19 11.43 -0.85
N VAL A 215 -0.51 10.43 -0.31
CA VAL A 215 -0.35 9.09 -0.90
C VAL A 215 -0.87 8.01 0.05
#